data_AF-A0AAN8ZLF5-F1
#
_entry.id   AF-A0AAN8ZLF5-F1
#
_cell.length_a   1.000
_cell.length_b   1.000
_cell.length_c   1.000
_cell.angle_alpha   90.00
_cell.angle_beta   90.00
_cell.angle_gamma   90.00
#
_symmetry.space_group_name_H-M   'P 1'
#
loop_
_entity.id
_entity.type
_entity.pdbx_description
1 polymer ?
#
loop_
_entity_poly.entity_id
_entity_poly.type
_entity_poly.pdbx_seq_one_letter_code
_entity_poly.pdbx_strand_id
1 'polypeptide(L)'
;MPGLDLSFVFDSERMSLTLALGLSPKFPSLSTLKFLSPISSRPLKFRSALSLHPSPTLTSSERRKLVFCTQSLVYKAEEQSSTIMETQKENPEVNKTLYPSIEPYSSGMLKVSDLHSIYWEQSGNPSGHPVVFIHGGPGGGTSPSNRRFFDPEFYRIILFDQRGAGKSTPHACLVDNTTWDLIDDIEKLREHLEIPEWQVFGGSWGSTLALAYSQSHPEKVTGLVLRGIFLLRKKEIDWFYEGGAAAIFPDAWEQFRDLIPENERGCFLDAYSKRLNSDDVETQYAAARAWTKWEMMTAHLLPNDENIKRGDDDFFSLAFARIENHYFVNKGFFPSDSYLLDNIEKIRHIKAFIVQGRYDVCCPMMSAWDLHKAWPEADFMIVPDAGHSANEPGIAAELVAANEKLKNIIKQNLPQVGHASTH
;
A
#
# COMPACT_ATOMS: atom_id res chain seq x y z
N MET A 1 -27.58 34.46 -22.96
CA MET A 1 -27.84 33.14 -23.57
C MET A 1 -28.95 32.46 -22.78
N PRO A 2 -29.97 31.87 -23.42
CA PRO A 2 -31.06 31.22 -22.70
C PRO A 2 -30.60 29.87 -22.13
N GLY A 3 -31.00 29.57 -20.90
CA GLY A 3 -30.60 28.39 -20.15
C GLY A 3 -31.25 27.10 -20.65
N LEU A 4 -30.49 26.01 -20.64
CA LEU A 4 -31.01 24.65 -20.76
C LEU A 4 -31.65 24.25 -19.43
N ASP A 5 -32.90 23.80 -19.48
CA ASP A 5 -33.57 23.16 -18.34
C ASP A 5 -33.52 21.63 -18.54
N LEU A 6 -32.87 20.93 -17.61
CA LEU A 6 -32.74 19.47 -17.61
C LEU A 6 -33.71 18.89 -16.58
N SER A 7 -34.60 18.00 -17.02
CA SER A 7 -35.48 17.26 -16.11
C SER A 7 -35.36 15.76 -16.36
N PHE A 8 -35.35 15.00 -15.27
CA PHE A 8 -35.31 13.54 -15.26
C PHE A 8 -36.68 13.01 -14.88
N VAL A 9 -37.21 12.09 -15.69
CA VAL A 9 -38.44 11.36 -15.37
C VAL A 9 -38.07 9.92 -15.07
N PHE A 10 -38.45 9.48 -13.88
CA PHE A 10 -38.26 8.11 -13.43
C PHE A 10 -39.53 7.30 -13.68
N ASP A 11 -39.42 6.25 -14.48
CA ASP A 11 -40.50 5.29 -14.72
C ASP A 11 -40.36 4.11 -13.75
N SER A 12 -41.25 4.04 -12.76
CA SER A 12 -41.20 3.02 -11.71
C SER A 12 -41.59 1.62 -12.18
N GLU A 13 -42.25 1.47 -13.34
CA GLU A 13 -42.59 0.14 -13.86
C GLU A 13 -41.43 -0.49 -14.65
N ARG A 14 -40.48 0.31 -15.13
CA ARG A 14 -39.34 -0.15 -15.94
C ARG A 14 -37.97 0.04 -15.29
N MET A 15 -37.90 0.69 -14.12
CA MET A 15 -36.66 1.05 -13.42
C MET A 15 -35.59 1.67 -14.33
N SER A 16 -35.98 2.64 -15.17
CA SER A 16 -35.07 3.36 -16.05
C SER A 16 -35.21 4.87 -15.92
N LEU A 17 -34.09 5.59 -15.91
CA LEU A 17 -34.04 7.05 -15.87
C LEU A 17 -33.80 7.57 -17.29
N THR A 18 -34.70 8.40 -17.82
CA THR A 18 -34.55 8.98 -19.16
C THR A 18 -34.39 10.49 -19.08
N LEU A 19 -33.39 11.03 -19.77
CA LEU A 19 -33.13 12.46 -19.89
C LEU A 19 -34.02 13.05 -20.99
N ALA A 20 -34.87 14.03 -20.65
CA ALA A 20 -35.69 14.74 -21.64
C ALA A 20 -35.14 16.16 -21.86
N LEU A 21 -34.73 16.46 -23.10
CA LEU A 21 -34.34 17.80 -23.54
C LEU A 21 -35.54 18.46 -24.22
N GLY A 22 -36.11 19.49 -23.60
CA GLY A 22 -37.22 20.27 -24.17
C GLY A 22 -36.70 21.39 -25.08
N LEU A 23 -37.00 21.34 -26.37
CA LEU A 23 -36.85 22.49 -27.28
C LEU A 23 -38.23 23.06 -27.63
N SER A 24 -38.39 24.38 -27.45
CA SER A 24 -39.62 25.11 -27.78
C SER A 24 -39.72 25.39 -29.30
N PRO A 25 -40.91 25.41 -29.94
CA PRO A 25 -41.05 25.21 -31.38
C PRO A 25 -41.23 26.50 -32.20
N LYS A 26 -40.55 26.60 -33.36
CA LYS A 26 -41.03 27.33 -34.56
C LYS A 26 -40.59 26.60 -35.86
N PHE A 27 -41.58 26.28 -36.69
CA PHE A 27 -41.63 25.59 -38.02
C PHE A 27 -40.85 26.26 -39.18
N PRO A 28 -40.87 25.77 -40.46
CA PRO A 28 -40.99 24.40 -41.02
C PRO A 28 -40.00 24.03 -42.19
N SER A 29 -39.97 22.73 -42.51
CA SER A 29 -40.06 22.12 -43.87
C SER A 29 -38.87 21.35 -44.49
N LEU A 30 -39.20 20.10 -44.88
CA LEU A 30 -38.73 19.25 -46.00
C LEU A 30 -37.25 18.82 -46.01
N SER A 31 -36.88 17.54 -45.98
CA SER A 31 -37.35 16.49 -46.89
C SER A 31 -36.98 15.07 -46.44
N THR A 32 -37.79 14.14 -46.94
CA THR A 32 -37.87 12.69 -46.84
C THR A 32 -36.57 11.92 -47.17
N LEU A 33 -36.26 10.89 -46.37
CA LEU A 33 -35.76 9.61 -46.91
C LEU A 33 -36.08 8.46 -45.95
N LYS A 34 -36.96 7.57 -46.42
CA LYS A 34 -37.32 6.28 -45.82
C LYS A 34 -36.41 5.20 -46.40
N PHE A 35 -35.96 4.26 -45.57
CA PHE A 35 -35.93 2.83 -45.93
C PHE A 35 -36.27 1.97 -44.69
N LEU A 36 -37.12 0.97 -44.93
CA LEU A 36 -37.75 -0.01 -44.04
C LEU A 36 -36.79 -1.21 -43.81
N SER A 37 -36.43 -1.60 -42.56
CA SER A 37 -37.00 -2.68 -41.68
C SER A 37 -36.71 -4.15 -42.10
N PRO A 38 -36.84 -5.20 -41.24
CA PRO A 38 -36.51 -5.41 -39.81
C PRO A 38 -35.93 -6.86 -39.51
N ILE A 39 -36.02 -7.35 -38.25
CA ILE A 39 -35.90 -8.75 -37.71
C ILE A 39 -34.58 -8.97 -36.90
N SER A 40 -34.49 -9.55 -35.69
CA SER A 40 -35.37 -10.29 -34.77
C SER A 40 -34.85 -10.20 -33.32
N SER A 41 -35.76 -10.22 -32.35
CA SER A 41 -35.54 -10.33 -30.90
C SER A 41 -35.59 -11.79 -30.40
N ARG A 42 -34.75 -12.14 -29.41
CA ARG A 42 -35.00 -13.21 -28.43
C ARG A 42 -34.28 -12.92 -27.10
N PRO A 43 -34.99 -12.88 -25.95
CA PRO A 43 -34.38 -13.08 -24.64
C PRO A 43 -34.62 -14.51 -24.12
N LEU A 44 -33.60 -15.10 -23.50
CA LEU A 44 -33.68 -16.35 -22.75
C LEU A 44 -34.48 -16.16 -21.45
N LYS A 45 -35.39 -17.10 -21.17
CA LYS A 45 -36.07 -17.26 -19.89
C LYS A 45 -35.23 -18.16 -18.98
N PHE A 46 -35.03 -17.77 -17.73
CA PHE A 46 -34.81 -18.71 -16.62
C PHE A 46 -35.94 -18.59 -15.61
N ARG A 47 -36.48 -19.74 -15.21
CA ARG A 47 -37.53 -19.93 -14.20
C ARG A 47 -36.92 -20.69 -13.02
N SER A 48 -37.13 -20.21 -11.80
CA SER A 48 -37.38 -21.00 -10.59
C SER A 48 -37.96 -20.03 -9.54
N ALA A 49 -39.27 -19.97 -9.32
CA ALA A 49 -40.10 -20.85 -8.51
C ALA A 49 -39.78 -20.77 -7.00
N LEU A 50 -40.42 -19.83 -6.31
CA LEU A 50 -40.78 -19.94 -4.89
C LEU A 50 -42.27 -19.57 -4.79
N SER A 51 -43.07 -20.54 -4.35
CA SER A 51 -44.52 -20.42 -4.20
C SER A 51 -44.88 -19.71 -2.90
N LEU A 52 -45.77 -18.73 -2.98
CA LEU A 52 -46.54 -18.23 -1.85
C LEU A 52 -48.00 -18.65 -2.06
N HIS A 53 -48.54 -19.40 -1.10
CA HIS A 53 -49.97 -19.71 -1.04
C HIS A 53 -50.75 -18.50 -0.47
N PRO A 54 -51.99 -18.25 -0.95
CA PRO A 54 -52.75 -17.04 -0.64
C PRO A 54 -53.86 -17.27 0.40
N SER A 55 -54.35 -16.18 1.01
CA SER A 55 -55.76 -15.80 1.26
C SER A 55 -55.99 -15.16 2.65
N PRO A 56 -57.09 -14.38 2.88
CA PRO A 56 -57.83 -13.52 1.96
C PRO A 56 -58.28 -12.15 2.55
N THR A 57 -58.54 -11.21 1.62
CA THR A 57 -59.57 -10.14 1.61
C THR A 57 -59.96 -9.38 2.89
N LEU A 58 -59.86 -8.04 2.83
CA LEU A 58 -60.88 -7.11 3.34
C LEU A 58 -60.86 -5.80 2.54
N THR A 59 -62.05 -5.21 2.43
CA THR A 59 -62.52 -4.24 1.43
C THR A 59 -62.27 -2.77 1.76
N SER A 60 -62.48 -1.92 0.75
CA SER A 60 -62.40 -0.45 0.73
C SER A 60 -63.06 0.30 1.91
N SER A 61 -62.42 1.37 2.39
CA SER A 61 -62.85 2.77 2.19
C SER A 61 -62.21 3.72 3.23
N GLU A 62 -61.88 4.93 2.74
CA GLU A 62 -61.81 6.21 3.45
C GLU A 62 -60.68 6.55 4.45
N ARG A 63 -60.20 7.78 4.25
CA ARG A 63 -59.11 8.51 4.88
C ARG A 63 -59.33 8.71 6.38
N ARG A 64 -58.24 8.68 7.17
CA ARG A 64 -57.92 9.71 8.19
C ARG A 64 -56.45 9.63 8.64
N LYS A 65 -55.83 10.81 8.74
CA LYS A 65 -54.49 11.06 9.31
C LYS A 65 -54.35 10.38 10.67
N LEU A 66 -53.22 9.72 10.92
CA LEU A 66 -52.76 9.44 12.29
C LEU A 66 -51.24 9.59 12.40
N VAL A 67 -50.86 10.42 13.36
CA VAL A 67 -49.52 10.70 13.85
C VAL A 67 -48.98 9.44 14.56
N PHE A 68 -47.77 9.00 14.25
CA PHE A 68 -47.12 7.92 15.00
C PHE A 68 -46.14 8.49 16.04
N CYS A 69 -46.56 8.35 17.30
CA CYS A 69 -45.74 8.39 18.48
C CYS A 69 -45.08 7.01 18.65
N THR A 70 -43.76 6.97 18.82
CA THR A 70 -43.02 5.73 19.05
C THR A 70 -43.15 5.28 20.51
N GLN A 71 -43.83 4.16 20.75
CA GLN A 71 -43.74 3.42 22.01
C GLN A 71 -42.79 2.24 21.83
N SER A 72 -41.83 2.15 22.76
CA SER A 72 -40.87 1.07 22.91
C SER A 72 -41.57 -0.21 23.39
N LEU A 73 -41.30 -1.33 22.71
CA LEU A 73 -41.66 -2.67 23.17
C LEU A 73 -40.38 -3.39 23.61
N VAL A 74 -40.25 -3.56 24.92
CA VAL A 74 -39.21 -4.38 25.57
C VAL A 74 -39.68 -5.82 25.56
N TYR A 75 -38.94 -6.71 24.90
CA TYR A 75 -39.09 -8.16 25.06
C TYR A 75 -38.09 -8.66 26.11
N LYS A 76 -38.61 -9.25 27.19
CA LYS A 76 -37.83 -10.05 28.15
C LYS A 76 -37.70 -11.47 27.59
N ALA A 77 -36.47 -11.96 27.45
CA ALA A 77 -36.17 -13.37 27.35
C ALA A 77 -35.32 -13.76 28.57
N GLU A 78 -35.73 -14.82 29.25
CA GLU A 78 -35.15 -15.32 30.50
C GLU A 78 -33.78 -15.98 30.27
N GLU A 79 -32.80 -15.63 31.10
CA GLU A 79 -31.49 -16.28 31.16
C GLU A 79 -31.61 -17.64 31.86
N GLN A 80 -31.29 -18.72 31.14
CA GLN A 80 -30.83 -19.96 31.74
C GLN A 80 -29.30 -20.00 31.65
N SER A 81 -28.67 -19.76 32.80
CA SER A 81 -27.22 -19.89 32.99
C SER A 81 -26.82 -21.37 32.98
N SER A 82 -26.13 -21.79 31.92
CA SER A 82 -25.27 -22.97 31.94
C SER A 82 -23.83 -22.50 31.84
N THR A 83 -23.11 -22.58 32.95
CA THR A 83 -21.71 -22.20 33.08
C THR A 83 -20.82 -23.08 32.20
N ILE A 84 -20.44 -22.58 31.02
CA ILE A 84 -19.23 -23.01 30.35
C ILE A 84 -18.18 -21.96 30.72
N MET A 85 -17.30 -22.30 31.65
CA MET A 85 -16.05 -21.54 31.84
C MET A 85 -15.18 -21.79 30.61
N GLU A 86 -15.40 -21.04 29.54
CA GLU A 86 -14.34 -20.75 28.59
C GLU A 86 -13.36 -19.83 29.29
N THR A 87 -12.24 -20.39 29.72
CA THR A 87 -11.04 -19.63 30.02
C THR A 87 -10.58 -18.95 28.73
N GLN A 88 -11.13 -17.77 28.44
CA GLN A 88 -10.46 -16.79 27.61
C GLN A 88 -9.14 -16.49 28.32
N LYS A 89 -8.06 -17.15 27.89
CA LYS A 89 -6.71 -16.63 28.08
C LYS A 89 -6.74 -15.26 27.43
N GLU A 90 -6.86 -14.20 28.24
CA GLU A 90 -6.58 -12.84 27.81
C GLU A 90 -5.23 -12.89 27.12
N ASN A 91 -5.21 -12.69 25.81
CA ASN A 91 -3.97 -12.48 25.09
C ASN A 91 -3.36 -11.22 25.71
N PRO A 92 -2.15 -11.28 26.28
CA PRO A 92 -1.55 -10.09 26.88
C PRO A 92 -1.55 -8.97 25.84
N GLU A 93 -2.01 -7.80 26.24
CA GLU A 93 -2.14 -6.64 25.37
C GLU A 93 -0.76 -6.35 24.76
N VAL A 94 -0.62 -6.56 23.45
CA VAL A 94 0.66 -6.42 22.74
C VAL A 94 0.97 -4.92 22.65
N ASN A 95 2.21 -4.51 22.94
CA ASN A 95 2.61 -3.11 22.81
C ASN A 95 2.38 -2.61 21.37
N LYS A 96 1.75 -1.42 21.27
CA LYS A 96 1.41 -0.72 20.03
C LYS A 96 1.98 0.69 19.96
N THR A 97 2.81 1.09 20.92
CA THR A 97 3.37 2.43 20.98
C THR A 97 4.76 2.43 20.37
N LEU A 98 5.04 3.39 19.48
CA LEU A 98 6.40 3.63 18.98
C LEU A 98 7.37 3.79 20.15
N TYR A 99 8.48 3.05 20.11
CA TYR A 99 9.52 3.14 21.13
C TYR A 99 10.12 4.55 21.17
N PRO A 100 10.73 4.97 22.30
CA PRO A 100 11.44 6.24 22.38
C PRO A 100 12.51 6.38 21.30
N SER A 101 12.85 7.62 20.94
CA SER A 101 13.97 7.88 20.04
C SER A 101 15.28 7.39 20.66
N ILE A 102 16.10 6.73 19.85
CA ILE A 102 17.43 6.24 20.22
C ILE A 102 18.44 6.65 19.14
N GLU A 103 19.71 6.80 19.54
CA GLU A 103 20.82 7.04 18.62
C GLU A 103 21.54 5.74 18.23
N PRO A 104 22.18 5.67 17.05
CA PRO A 104 22.92 4.50 16.67
C PRO A 104 24.20 4.43 17.49
N TYR A 105 24.55 3.24 17.97
CA TYR A 105 25.81 3.01 18.68
C TYR A 105 26.97 2.77 17.72
N SER A 106 26.70 2.47 16.44
CA SER A 106 27.69 2.26 15.40
C SER A 106 27.13 2.63 14.03
N SER A 107 27.96 3.18 13.15
CA SER A 107 27.60 3.45 11.75
C SER A 107 28.84 3.51 10.87
N GLY A 108 28.69 3.30 9.57
CA GLY A 108 29.80 3.35 8.63
C GLY A 108 29.36 3.40 7.19
N MET A 109 30.36 3.41 6.31
CA MET A 109 30.19 3.20 4.87
C MET A 109 30.76 1.83 4.52
N LEU A 110 30.02 1.02 3.77
CA LEU A 110 30.47 -0.26 3.25
C LEU A 110 30.65 -0.17 1.74
N LYS A 111 31.88 -0.39 1.25
CA LYS A 111 32.14 -0.50 -0.20
C LYS A 111 31.56 -1.83 -0.69
N VAL A 112 30.53 -1.78 -1.53
CA VAL A 112 29.81 -2.96 -2.04
C VAL A 112 30.13 -3.28 -3.49
N SER A 113 30.65 -2.32 -4.25
CA SER A 113 31.22 -2.54 -5.58
C SER A 113 32.37 -1.56 -5.81
N ASP A 114 33.00 -1.60 -7.00
CA ASP A 114 34.00 -0.59 -7.34
C ASP A 114 33.45 0.83 -7.41
N LEU A 115 32.15 0.96 -7.69
CA LEU A 115 31.46 2.24 -7.81
C LEU A 115 30.77 2.66 -6.50
N HIS A 116 30.09 1.72 -5.82
CA HIS A 116 29.14 2.04 -4.77
C HIS A 116 29.67 1.80 -3.35
N SER A 117 29.36 2.75 -2.46
CA SER A 117 29.49 2.60 -1.02
C SER A 117 28.16 2.94 -0.35
N ILE A 118 27.63 2.00 0.43
CA ILE A 118 26.35 2.17 1.13
C ILE A 118 26.57 2.61 2.58
N TYR A 119 25.76 3.54 3.05
CA TYR A 119 25.70 3.89 4.47
C TYR A 119 24.94 2.83 5.25
N TRP A 120 25.42 2.50 6.44
CA TRP A 120 24.72 1.66 7.40
C TRP A 120 24.87 2.18 8.83
N GLU A 121 23.93 1.81 9.69
CA GLU A 121 23.96 2.07 11.13
C GLU A 121 23.35 0.93 11.94
N GLN A 122 23.76 0.84 13.20
CA GLN A 122 23.28 -0.12 14.18
C GLN A 122 22.78 0.58 15.44
N SER A 123 21.60 0.21 15.90
CA SER A 123 20.92 0.75 17.08
C SER A 123 20.34 -0.36 17.95
N GLY A 124 19.82 -0.02 19.14
CA GLY A 124 19.23 -0.99 20.07
C GLY A 124 20.30 -1.81 20.80
N ASN A 125 20.02 -3.09 21.03
CA ASN A 125 20.88 -3.99 21.79
C ASN A 125 21.92 -4.64 20.87
N PRO A 126 23.24 -4.41 21.06
CA PRO A 126 24.28 -5.00 20.21
C PRO A 126 24.32 -6.54 20.23
N SER A 127 23.78 -7.18 21.27
CA SER A 127 23.63 -8.63 21.41
C SER A 127 22.18 -9.11 21.22
N GLY A 128 21.31 -8.23 20.73
CA GLY A 128 19.90 -8.52 20.50
C GLY A 128 19.66 -9.34 19.23
N HIS A 129 18.39 -9.71 19.01
CA HIS A 129 17.96 -10.37 17.78
C HIS A 129 18.15 -9.41 16.59
N PRO A 130 18.91 -9.78 15.54
CA PRO A 130 19.18 -8.89 14.43
C PRO A 130 17.93 -8.67 13.57
N VAL A 131 17.67 -7.41 13.23
CA VAL A 131 16.63 -7.01 12.27
C VAL A 131 17.21 -6.00 11.26
N VAL A 132 17.00 -6.24 9.98
CA VAL A 132 17.29 -5.28 8.91
C VAL A 132 16.05 -4.51 8.50
N PHE A 133 16.16 -3.19 8.48
CA PHE A 133 15.15 -2.29 7.94
C PHE A 133 15.48 -1.93 6.49
N ILE A 134 14.55 -2.22 5.59
CA ILE A 134 14.65 -1.90 4.16
C ILE A 134 13.72 -0.72 3.86
N HIS A 135 14.31 0.44 3.55
CA HIS A 135 13.54 1.66 3.27
C HIS A 135 12.79 1.60 1.92
N GLY A 136 11.77 2.45 1.79
CA GLY A 136 10.92 2.58 0.59
C GLY A 136 11.45 3.55 -0.48
N GLY A 137 10.56 3.96 -1.38
CA GLY A 137 10.84 4.68 -2.62
C GLY A 137 10.63 3.75 -3.83
N PRO A 138 11.69 3.32 -4.56
CA PRO A 138 13.11 3.35 -4.14
C PRO A 138 13.75 4.73 -4.14
N GLY A 139 14.92 4.86 -3.50
CA GLY A 139 15.63 6.15 -3.41
C GLY A 139 15.31 6.99 -2.17
N GLY A 140 14.47 6.49 -1.24
CA GLY A 140 14.01 7.25 -0.07
C GLY A 140 15.05 7.53 1.02
N GLY A 141 15.94 6.57 1.28
CA GLY A 141 16.83 6.58 2.43
C GLY A 141 16.11 6.33 3.76
N THR A 142 16.91 6.11 4.80
CA THR A 142 16.44 5.88 6.17
C THR A 142 16.24 7.19 6.94
N SER A 143 15.46 7.15 8.02
CA SER A 143 15.27 8.25 8.96
C SER A 143 15.36 7.77 10.42
N PRO A 144 15.74 8.62 11.38
CA PRO A 144 15.85 8.24 12.79
C PRO A 144 14.58 7.61 13.38
N SER A 145 13.41 8.04 12.90
CA SER A 145 12.11 7.49 13.30
C SER A 145 11.96 5.99 12.98
N ASN A 146 12.68 5.45 11.98
CA ASN A 146 12.58 4.05 11.60
C ASN A 146 13.08 3.10 12.70
N ARG A 147 13.96 3.56 13.60
CA ARG A 147 14.44 2.77 14.74
C ARG A 147 13.33 2.48 15.77
N ARG A 148 12.29 3.30 15.79
CA ARG A 148 11.25 3.31 16.84
C ARG A 148 10.20 2.21 16.69
N PHE A 149 10.25 1.42 15.61
CA PHE A 149 9.36 0.27 15.43
C PHE A 149 9.80 -0.97 16.22
N PHE A 150 10.99 -0.95 16.80
CA PHE A 150 11.64 -2.12 17.40
C PHE A 150 11.92 -1.86 18.88
N ASP A 151 11.72 -2.87 19.71
CA ASP A 151 12.14 -2.85 21.11
C ASP A 151 13.68 -2.74 21.20
N PRO A 152 14.23 -1.62 21.71
CA PRO A 152 15.67 -1.40 21.75
C PRO A 152 16.39 -2.37 22.70
N GLU A 153 15.70 -2.99 23.65
CA GLU A 153 16.31 -3.96 24.58
C GLU A 153 16.41 -5.35 23.96
N PHE A 154 15.56 -5.67 22.97
CA PHE A 154 15.53 -6.98 22.34
C PHE A 154 16.23 -7.02 20.98
N TYR A 155 16.08 -5.97 20.16
CA TYR A 155 16.56 -5.98 18.79
C TYR A 155 17.94 -5.34 18.64
N ARG A 156 18.80 -5.98 17.84
CA ARG A 156 19.94 -5.35 17.17
C ARG A 156 19.41 -4.79 15.85
N ILE A 157 19.23 -3.48 15.76
CA ILE A 157 18.51 -2.83 14.66
C ILE A 157 19.51 -2.34 13.61
N ILE A 158 19.43 -2.85 12.38
CA ILE A 158 20.29 -2.50 11.25
C ILE A 158 19.47 -1.65 10.27
N LEU A 159 19.90 -0.41 10.05
CA LEU A 159 19.39 0.47 8.99
C LEU A 159 20.51 0.67 7.96
N PHE A 160 20.15 0.76 6.70
CA PHE A 160 21.10 1.10 5.63
C PHE A 160 20.39 1.90 4.55
N ASP A 161 21.14 2.78 3.88
CA ASP A 161 20.65 3.51 2.72
C ASP A 161 21.05 2.73 1.45
N GLN A 162 20.08 2.43 0.59
CA GLN A 162 20.30 1.72 -0.67
C GLN A 162 21.15 2.58 -1.63
N ARG A 163 21.70 1.95 -2.69
CA ARG A 163 22.58 2.61 -3.67
C ARG A 163 21.97 3.93 -4.17
N GLY A 164 22.76 5.00 -4.10
CA GLY A 164 22.40 6.34 -4.55
C GLY A 164 21.39 7.11 -3.69
N ALA A 165 20.87 6.52 -2.62
CA ALA A 165 19.90 7.13 -1.72
C ALA A 165 20.54 7.64 -0.41
N GLY A 166 19.91 8.62 0.23
CA GLY A 166 20.31 9.09 1.55
C GLY A 166 21.79 9.48 1.62
N LYS A 167 22.54 8.81 2.50
CA LYS A 167 23.98 9.02 2.72
C LYS A 167 24.86 8.12 1.84
N SER A 168 24.27 7.20 1.06
CA SER A 168 25.01 6.30 0.18
C SER A 168 25.56 7.02 -1.05
N THR A 169 26.72 6.57 -1.54
CA THR A 169 27.44 7.23 -2.63
C THR A 169 27.73 6.26 -3.78
N PRO A 170 27.73 6.75 -5.04
CA PRO A 170 27.47 8.14 -5.44
C PRO A 170 25.97 8.49 -5.41
N HIS A 171 25.64 9.70 -4.93
CA HIS A 171 24.26 10.19 -4.81
C HIS A 171 23.53 10.19 -6.16
N ALA A 172 22.25 9.79 -6.16
CA ALA A 172 21.38 9.69 -7.33
C ALA A 172 21.94 8.85 -8.50
N CYS A 173 22.88 7.95 -8.24
CA CYS A 173 23.51 7.12 -9.27
C CYS A 173 22.59 5.96 -9.69
N LEU A 174 22.43 5.79 -11.00
CA LEU A 174 21.61 4.74 -11.61
C LEU A 174 22.43 3.58 -12.19
N VAL A 175 23.75 3.76 -12.33
CA VAL A 175 24.66 2.71 -12.85
C VAL A 175 24.80 1.64 -11.78
N ASP A 176 24.68 0.37 -12.16
CA ASP A 176 24.69 -0.78 -11.24
C ASP A 176 23.72 -0.57 -10.06
N ASN A 177 22.49 -0.14 -10.35
CA ASN A 177 21.47 0.11 -9.34
C ASN A 177 20.18 -0.65 -9.72
N THR A 178 20.22 -1.97 -9.55
CA THR A 178 19.12 -2.88 -9.84
C THR A 178 18.62 -3.61 -8.58
N THR A 179 17.45 -4.24 -8.65
CA THR A 179 16.92 -5.05 -7.53
C THR A 179 17.92 -6.14 -7.09
N TRP A 180 18.61 -6.75 -8.05
CA TRP A 180 19.57 -7.82 -7.78
C TRP A 180 20.86 -7.29 -7.14
N ASP A 181 21.34 -6.14 -7.60
CA ASP A 181 22.44 -5.41 -6.96
C ASP A 181 22.15 -5.10 -5.48
N LEU A 182 20.93 -4.66 -5.18
CA LEU A 182 20.52 -4.35 -3.82
C LEU A 182 20.39 -5.61 -2.95
N ILE A 183 19.98 -6.75 -3.52
CA ILE A 183 19.97 -8.04 -2.82
C ILE A 183 21.40 -8.46 -2.46
N ASP A 184 22.35 -8.33 -3.40
CA ASP A 184 23.77 -8.62 -3.14
C ASP A 184 24.35 -7.70 -2.05
N ASP A 185 23.94 -6.43 -2.02
CA ASP A 185 24.36 -5.48 -0.99
C ASP A 185 23.84 -5.84 0.40
N ILE A 186 22.60 -6.32 0.48
CA ILE A 186 22.01 -6.79 1.73
C ILE A 186 22.81 -7.97 2.28
N GLU A 187 23.22 -8.93 1.45
CA GLU A 187 24.09 -10.04 1.88
C GLU A 187 25.49 -9.56 2.28
N LYS A 188 26.12 -8.66 1.50
CA LYS A 188 27.42 -8.07 1.88
C LYS A 188 27.37 -7.36 3.23
N LEU A 189 26.27 -6.64 3.50
CA LEU A 189 26.06 -6.00 4.80
C LEU A 189 25.87 -7.02 5.92
N ARG A 190 25.07 -8.06 5.67
CA ARG A 190 24.84 -9.15 6.63
C ARG A 190 26.16 -9.82 7.03
N GLU A 191 27.00 -10.14 6.05
CA GLU A 191 28.32 -10.75 6.25
C GLU A 191 29.30 -9.79 6.94
N HIS A 192 29.35 -8.52 6.52
CA HIS A 192 30.19 -7.49 7.14
C HIS A 192 29.90 -7.30 8.63
N LEU A 193 28.64 -7.43 9.03
CA LEU A 193 28.18 -7.30 10.41
C LEU A 193 28.20 -8.62 11.20
N GLU A 194 28.67 -9.70 10.56
CA GLU A 194 28.77 -11.07 11.10
C GLU A 194 27.43 -11.61 11.61
N ILE A 195 26.34 -11.33 10.88
CA ILE A 195 24.98 -11.75 11.23
C ILE A 195 24.64 -13.04 10.47
N PRO A 196 24.39 -14.19 11.13
CA PRO A 196 24.08 -15.44 10.41
C PRO A 196 22.74 -15.38 9.67
N GLU A 197 21.72 -14.90 10.37
CA GLU A 197 20.33 -14.79 9.92
C GLU A 197 19.70 -13.57 10.64
N TRP A 198 18.69 -12.96 10.06
CA TRP A 198 18.01 -11.80 10.65
C TRP A 198 16.52 -11.72 10.31
N GLN A 199 15.80 -10.92 11.07
CA GLN A 199 14.45 -10.52 10.71
C GLN A 199 14.52 -9.45 9.61
N VAL A 200 13.60 -9.49 8.64
CA VAL A 200 13.49 -8.49 7.59
C VAL A 200 12.24 -7.64 7.80
N PHE A 201 12.41 -6.33 7.81
CA PHE A 201 11.33 -5.36 7.90
C PHE A 201 11.37 -4.46 6.66
N GLY A 202 10.25 -4.32 5.94
CA GLY A 202 10.20 -3.48 4.75
C GLY A 202 8.79 -3.03 4.39
N GLY A 203 8.65 -1.77 3.97
CA GLY A 203 7.35 -1.24 3.54
C GLY A 203 7.42 -0.42 2.26
N SER A 204 6.33 -0.35 1.50
CA SER A 204 6.31 0.22 0.13
C SER A 204 7.27 -0.56 -0.77
N TRP A 205 8.13 0.12 -1.55
CA TRP A 205 9.28 -0.51 -2.20
C TRP A 205 10.12 -1.39 -1.27
N GLY A 206 10.25 -1.03 0.01
CA GLY A 206 10.93 -1.86 0.99
C GLY A 206 10.27 -3.24 1.14
N SER A 207 8.95 -3.36 0.92
CA SER A 207 8.26 -4.65 0.86
C SER A 207 8.56 -5.41 -0.42
N THR A 208 8.70 -4.73 -1.56
CA THR A 208 9.16 -5.33 -2.84
C THR A 208 10.53 -5.97 -2.65
N LEU A 209 11.48 -5.21 -2.11
CA LEU A 209 12.85 -5.67 -1.91
C LEU A 209 12.96 -6.71 -0.79
N ALA A 210 12.17 -6.59 0.28
CA ALA A 210 12.08 -7.61 1.33
C ALA A 210 11.56 -8.96 0.80
N LEU A 211 10.52 -8.95 -0.04
CA LEU A 211 10.01 -10.16 -0.70
C LEU A 211 11.08 -10.75 -1.62
N ALA A 212 11.69 -9.94 -2.50
CA ALA A 212 12.70 -10.40 -3.43
C ALA A 212 13.94 -10.99 -2.72
N TYR A 213 14.45 -10.30 -1.69
CA TYR A 213 15.56 -10.79 -0.87
C TYR A 213 15.22 -12.11 -0.19
N SER A 214 14.05 -12.19 0.45
CA SER A 214 13.64 -13.41 1.17
C SER A 214 13.39 -14.59 0.23
N GLN A 215 12.97 -14.35 -1.00
CA GLN A 215 12.81 -15.38 -2.03
C GLN A 215 14.14 -15.89 -2.59
N SER A 216 15.18 -15.05 -2.55
CA SER A 216 16.54 -15.41 -2.97
C SER A 216 17.35 -16.10 -1.87
N HIS A 217 17.12 -15.70 -0.61
CA HIS A 217 17.86 -16.15 0.57
C HIS A 217 16.92 -16.56 1.73
N PRO A 218 15.98 -17.50 1.51
CA PRO A 218 14.98 -17.85 2.53
C PRO A 218 15.61 -18.34 3.84
N GLU A 219 16.76 -19.01 3.77
CA GLU A 219 17.51 -19.51 4.92
C GLU A 219 18.18 -18.42 5.77
N LYS A 220 18.19 -17.16 5.30
CA LYS A 220 18.77 -16.02 6.04
C LYS A 220 17.72 -15.22 6.80
N VAL A 221 16.45 -15.59 6.67
CA VAL A 221 15.32 -14.78 7.12
C VAL A 221 14.57 -15.47 8.27
N THR A 222 14.71 -14.92 9.47
CA THR A 222 14.06 -15.44 10.69
C THR A 222 12.59 -15.03 10.81
N GLY A 223 12.16 -14.02 10.04
CA GLY A 223 10.79 -13.52 10.04
C GLY A 223 10.63 -12.24 9.22
N LEU A 224 9.39 -11.93 8.85
CA LEU A 224 9.05 -10.82 7.96
C LEU A 224 7.97 -9.91 8.54
N VAL A 225 8.20 -8.60 8.46
CA VAL A 225 7.18 -7.57 8.73
C VAL A 225 7.09 -6.65 7.52
N LEU A 226 5.96 -6.71 6.82
CA LEU A 226 5.71 -6.04 5.55
C LEU A 226 4.62 -4.98 5.70
N ARG A 227 4.74 -3.86 4.98
CA ARG A 227 3.74 -2.78 4.99
C ARG A 227 3.51 -2.18 3.62
N GLY A 228 2.27 -1.80 3.30
CA GLY A 228 2.01 -1.01 2.07
C GLY A 228 2.50 -1.78 0.85
N ILE A 229 1.93 -2.98 0.65
CA ILE A 229 2.48 -4.00 -0.24
C ILE A 229 2.57 -3.47 -1.66
N PHE A 230 3.79 -3.50 -2.19
CA PHE A 230 4.08 -3.12 -3.57
C PHE A 230 4.72 -4.28 -4.30
N LEU A 231 4.02 -4.81 -5.31
CA LEU A 231 4.48 -5.97 -6.08
C LEU A 231 5.06 -5.57 -7.43
N LEU A 232 5.05 -4.27 -7.74
CA LEU A 232 5.67 -3.67 -8.92
C LEU A 232 5.07 -4.16 -10.26
N ARG A 233 3.86 -4.70 -10.22
CA ARG A 233 3.10 -5.07 -11.42
C ARG A 233 2.70 -3.82 -12.19
N LYS A 234 2.60 -3.93 -13.51
CA LYS A 234 2.18 -2.83 -14.39
C LYS A 234 0.89 -2.16 -13.91
N LYS A 235 -0.09 -2.92 -13.42
CA LYS A 235 -1.36 -2.36 -12.92
C LYS A 235 -1.19 -1.44 -11.70
N GLU A 236 -0.16 -1.63 -10.88
CA GLU A 236 0.14 -0.78 -9.72
C GLU A 236 0.83 0.51 -10.17
N ILE A 237 1.76 0.37 -11.11
CA ILE A 237 2.42 1.50 -11.76
C ILE A 237 1.42 2.37 -12.51
N ASP A 238 0.57 1.78 -13.35
CA ASP A 238 -0.46 2.48 -14.12
C ASP A 238 -1.46 3.18 -13.19
N TRP A 239 -1.82 2.53 -12.07
CA TRP A 239 -2.68 3.12 -11.07
C TRP A 239 -2.09 4.43 -10.55
N PHE A 240 -0.82 4.45 -10.16
CA PHE A 240 -0.27 5.60 -9.45
C PHE A 240 0.34 6.67 -10.37
N TYR A 241 0.96 6.28 -11.49
CA TYR A 241 1.69 7.19 -12.38
C TYR A 241 1.06 7.38 -13.76
N GLU A 242 -0.02 6.67 -14.11
CA GLU A 242 -0.72 6.84 -15.40
C GLU A 242 -2.18 7.28 -15.22
N GLY A 243 -2.51 7.85 -14.06
CA GLY A 243 -3.76 8.58 -13.82
C GLY A 243 -4.88 7.83 -13.11
N GLY A 244 -4.65 6.62 -12.59
CA GLY A 244 -5.64 5.92 -11.76
C GLY A 244 -5.96 6.67 -10.46
N ALA A 245 -4.93 6.96 -9.66
CA ALA A 245 -5.04 7.69 -8.39
C ALA A 245 -5.46 9.16 -8.57
N ALA A 246 -5.29 9.72 -9.77
CA ALA A 246 -5.78 11.05 -10.12
C ALA A 246 -7.31 11.19 -10.01
N ALA A 247 -8.06 10.08 -10.04
CA ALA A 247 -9.49 10.09 -9.78
C ALA A 247 -9.83 10.49 -8.32
N ILE A 248 -8.87 10.36 -7.41
CA ILE A 248 -9.01 10.72 -5.99
C ILE A 248 -8.37 12.08 -5.71
N PHE A 249 -7.21 12.36 -6.33
CA PHE A 249 -6.43 13.59 -6.12
C PHE A 249 -6.22 14.36 -7.43
N PRO A 250 -7.29 14.85 -8.09
CA PRO A 250 -7.15 15.55 -9.37
C PRO A 250 -6.35 16.83 -9.23
N ASP A 251 -6.50 17.56 -8.12
CA ASP A 251 -5.80 18.79 -7.77
C ASP A 251 -4.28 18.62 -7.59
N ALA A 252 -3.85 17.56 -6.91
CA ALA A 252 -2.42 17.23 -6.81
C ALA A 252 -1.88 16.72 -8.16
N TRP A 253 -2.68 15.95 -8.90
CA TRP A 253 -2.29 15.37 -10.19
C TRP A 253 -2.01 16.43 -11.26
N GLU A 254 -2.71 17.56 -11.26
CA GLU A 254 -2.49 18.61 -12.26
C GLU A 254 -1.03 19.10 -12.30
N GLN A 255 -0.40 19.27 -11.14
CA GLN A 255 1.00 19.73 -11.07
C GLN A 255 1.98 18.69 -11.64
N PHE A 256 1.73 17.41 -11.39
CA PHE A 256 2.49 16.31 -11.99
C PHE A 256 2.26 16.25 -13.51
N ARG A 257 1.00 16.19 -13.92
CA ARG A 257 0.57 16.11 -15.33
C ARG A 257 1.09 17.26 -16.17
N ASP A 258 0.97 18.49 -15.66
CA ASP A 258 1.16 19.72 -16.45
C ASP A 258 2.63 20.11 -16.65
N LEU A 259 3.54 19.51 -15.90
CA LEU A 259 4.97 19.55 -16.24
C LEU A 259 5.25 18.87 -17.59
N ILE A 260 4.45 17.88 -17.95
CA ILE A 260 4.60 17.13 -19.21
C ILE A 260 3.78 17.80 -20.32
N PRO A 261 4.38 18.14 -21.47
CA PRO A 261 3.68 18.64 -22.65
C PRO A 261 2.60 17.68 -23.12
N GLU A 262 1.46 18.19 -23.58
CA GLU A 262 0.29 17.37 -23.95
C GLU A 262 0.62 16.23 -24.94
N ASN A 263 1.51 16.47 -25.90
CA ASN A 263 1.93 15.48 -26.90
C ASN A 263 2.84 14.37 -26.35
N GLU A 264 3.35 14.50 -25.12
CA GLU A 264 4.17 13.49 -24.43
C GLU A 264 3.38 12.75 -23.33
N ARG A 265 2.10 13.08 -23.07
CA ARG A 265 1.27 12.48 -22.00
C ARG A 265 0.71 11.07 -22.33
N GLY A 266 1.29 10.39 -23.32
CA GLY A 266 0.90 9.01 -23.66
C GLY A 266 1.50 7.95 -22.73
N CYS A 267 2.57 8.30 -22.02
CA CYS A 267 3.23 7.48 -20.99
C CYS A 267 4.01 8.44 -20.09
N PHE A 268 3.48 8.72 -18.89
CA PHE A 268 4.13 9.66 -17.97
C PHE A 268 5.46 9.12 -17.46
N LEU A 269 5.59 7.80 -17.25
CA LEU A 269 6.87 7.20 -16.85
C LEU A 269 8.00 7.56 -17.81
N ASP A 270 7.80 7.36 -19.11
CA ASP A 270 8.83 7.63 -20.13
C ASP A 270 9.09 9.14 -20.27
N ALA A 271 8.03 9.94 -20.20
CA ALA A 271 8.13 11.40 -20.27
C ALA A 271 8.92 11.98 -19.09
N TYR A 272 8.72 11.46 -17.88
CA TYR A 272 9.52 11.81 -16.72
C TYR A 272 10.94 11.25 -16.82
N SER A 273 11.12 10.01 -17.30
CA SER A 273 12.44 9.40 -17.48
C SER A 273 13.35 10.25 -18.37
N LYS A 274 12.81 10.77 -19.47
CA LYS A 274 13.49 11.71 -20.37
C LYS A 274 13.99 12.96 -19.64
N ARG A 275 13.19 13.53 -18.73
CA ARG A 275 13.52 14.78 -18.00
C ARG A 275 14.47 14.53 -16.85
N LEU A 276 14.24 13.48 -16.08
CA LEU A 276 15.06 13.03 -14.95
C LEU A 276 16.48 12.61 -15.35
N ASN A 277 16.71 12.33 -16.64
CA ASN A 277 18.02 12.01 -17.20
C ASN A 277 18.49 13.02 -18.26
N SER A 278 17.92 14.23 -18.27
CA SER A 278 18.33 15.33 -19.17
C SER A 278 19.72 15.83 -18.83
N ASP A 279 20.52 16.28 -19.80
CA ASP A 279 21.79 16.98 -19.52
C ASP A 279 21.56 18.36 -18.88
N ASP A 280 20.34 18.91 -18.99
CA ASP A 280 19.94 20.14 -18.31
C ASP A 280 19.48 19.87 -16.88
N VAL A 281 20.26 20.38 -15.92
CA VAL A 281 20.08 20.18 -14.48
C VAL A 281 18.77 20.81 -13.98
N GLU A 282 18.36 21.96 -14.52
CA GLU A 282 17.09 22.59 -14.11
C GLU A 282 15.88 21.77 -14.53
N THR A 283 15.92 21.17 -15.74
CA THR A 283 14.93 20.19 -16.18
C THR A 283 14.87 18.97 -15.26
N GLN A 284 16.03 18.44 -14.83
CA GLN A 284 16.07 17.31 -13.90
C GLN A 284 15.40 17.67 -12.58
N TYR A 285 15.78 18.79 -11.95
CA TYR A 285 15.23 19.19 -10.66
C TYR A 285 13.74 19.54 -10.72
N ALA A 286 13.28 20.20 -11.79
CA ALA A 286 11.86 20.48 -11.98
C ALA A 286 11.03 19.19 -12.06
N ALA A 287 11.51 18.19 -12.81
CA ALA A 287 10.89 16.87 -12.87
C ALA A 287 10.95 16.13 -11.54
N ALA A 288 12.10 16.17 -10.86
CA ALA A 288 12.31 15.51 -9.59
C ALA A 288 11.35 16.03 -8.50
N ARG A 289 11.21 17.35 -8.38
CA ARG A 289 10.27 17.97 -7.42
C ARG A 289 8.83 17.62 -7.73
N ALA A 290 8.40 17.71 -9.00
CA ALA A 290 7.02 17.41 -9.39
C ALA A 290 6.66 15.94 -9.11
N TRP A 291 7.57 15.03 -9.46
CA TRP A 291 7.43 13.60 -9.19
C TRP A 291 7.35 13.31 -7.68
N THR A 292 8.30 13.84 -6.91
CA THR A 292 8.37 13.60 -5.46
C THR A 292 7.17 14.19 -4.74
N LYS A 293 6.74 15.41 -5.09
CA LYS A 293 5.57 16.06 -4.47
C LYS A 293 4.29 15.30 -4.71
N TRP A 294 4.09 14.73 -5.90
CA TRP A 294 2.93 13.88 -6.20
C TRP A 294 2.78 12.79 -5.13
N GLU A 295 3.86 12.05 -4.87
CA GLU A 295 3.80 10.98 -3.86
C GLU A 295 3.67 11.52 -2.43
N MET A 296 4.39 12.58 -2.08
CA MET A 296 4.30 13.15 -0.73
C MET A 296 2.91 13.68 -0.39
N MET A 297 2.15 14.16 -1.39
CA MET A 297 0.77 14.63 -1.22
C MET A 297 -0.24 13.50 -1.01
N THR A 298 0.06 12.30 -1.47
CA THR A 298 -0.87 11.15 -1.45
C THR A 298 -0.48 10.06 -0.45
N ALA A 299 0.66 10.19 0.23
CA ALA A 299 1.16 9.16 1.15
C ALA A 299 0.36 9.04 2.47
N HIS A 300 -0.45 10.04 2.82
CA HIS A 300 -1.26 10.06 4.05
C HIS A 300 -2.75 10.18 3.72
N LEU A 301 -3.60 9.64 4.61
CA LEU A 301 -5.06 9.75 4.48
C LEU A 301 -5.52 11.20 4.57
N LEU A 302 -4.96 11.94 5.54
CA LEU A 302 -5.12 13.38 5.65
C LEU A 302 -3.81 14.07 5.22
N PRO A 303 -3.88 15.21 4.52
CA PRO A 303 -2.68 15.92 4.10
C PRO A 303 -1.70 16.17 5.25
N ASN A 304 -0.42 15.92 4.99
CA ASN A 304 0.66 16.12 5.95
C ASN A 304 1.65 17.14 5.38
N ASP A 305 1.56 18.39 5.85
CA ASP A 305 2.38 19.51 5.33
C ASP A 305 3.88 19.30 5.52
N GLU A 306 4.30 18.63 6.59
CA GLU A 306 5.71 18.32 6.84
C GLU A 306 6.25 17.33 5.79
N ASN A 307 5.46 16.30 5.46
CA ASN A 307 5.80 15.34 4.42
C ASN A 307 5.83 15.99 3.03
N ILE A 308 4.84 16.84 2.71
CA ILE A 308 4.76 17.53 1.43
C ILE A 308 5.98 18.44 1.20
N LYS A 309 6.41 19.18 2.23
CA LYS A 309 7.61 20.04 2.16
C LYS A 309 8.89 19.27 1.88
N ARG A 310 8.94 17.96 2.16
CA ARG A 310 10.10 17.14 1.82
C ARG A 310 10.34 17.10 0.31
N GLY A 311 9.29 17.22 -0.51
CA GLY A 311 9.40 17.33 -1.97
C GLY A 311 9.95 18.66 -2.48
N ASP A 312 10.22 19.63 -1.60
CA ASP A 312 10.94 20.87 -1.93
C ASP A 312 12.46 20.74 -1.78
N ASP A 313 12.95 19.67 -1.13
CA ASP A 313 14.38 19.41 -1.01
C ASP A 313 14.91 18.78 -2.29
N ASP A 314 15.72 19.53 -3.04
CA ASP A 314 16.31 19.11 -4.30
C ASP A 314 17.25 17.91 -4.16
N PHE A 315 18.01 17.83 -3.05
CA PHE A 315 18.92 16.71 -2.82
C PHE A 315 18.15 15.40 -2.63
N PHE A 316 17.09 15.45 -1.82
CA PHE A 316 16.20 14.31 -1.63
C PHE A 316 15.42 13.98 -2.91
N SER A 317 14.75 14.98 -3.49
CA SER A 317 13.85 14.78 -4.64
C SER A 317 14.58 14.24 -5.85
N LEU A 318 15.83 14.67 -6.10
CA LEU A 318 16.62 14.18 -7.23
C LEU A 318 16.93 12.69 -7.10
N ALA A 319 17.45 12.25 -5.95
CA ALA A 319 17.71 10.82 -5.73
C ALA A 319 16.42 10.00 -5.75
N PHE A 320 15.39 10.47 -5.04
CA PHE A 320 14.10 9.81 -4.96
C PHE A 320 13.50 9.59 -6.35
N ALA A 321 13.23 10.67 -7.09
CA ALA A 321 12.55 10.58 -8.37
C ALA A 321 13.38 9.85 -9.45
N ARG A 322 14.70 10.09 -9.53
CA ARG A 322 15.54 9.43 -10.54
C ARG A 322 15.61 7.93 -10.32
N ILE A 323 15.84 7.50 -9.08
CA ILE A 323 15.95 6.07 -8.75
C ILE A 323 14.58 5.41 -8.88
N GLU A 324 13.52 6.02 -8.34
CA GLU A 324 12.18 5.49 -8.43
C GLU A 324 11.72 5.28 -9.88
N ASN A 325 11.80 6.33 -10.70
CA ASN A 325 11.48 6.23 -12.12
C ASN A 325 12.34 5.16 -12.81
N HIS A 326 13.64 5.09 -12.52
CA HIS A 326 14.55 4.10 -13.09
C HIS A 326 14.11 2.66 -12.82
N TYR A 327 13.68 2.35 -11.60
CA TYR A 327 13.17 1.01 -11.28
C TYR A 327 11.84 0.74 -12.01
N PHE A 328 10.97 1.73 -12.13
CA PHE A 328 9.65 1.53 -12.75
C PHE A 328 9.71 1.35 -14.25
N VAL A 329 10.52 2.14 -14.97
CA VAL A 329 10.72 1.96 -16.43
C VAL A 329 11.37 0.60 -16.74
N ASN A 330 12.18 0.07 -15.81
CA ASN A 330 12.80 -1.24 -15.92
C ASN A 330 11.98 -2.37 -15.27
N LYS A 331 10.72 -2.12 -14.87
CA LYS A 331 9.82 -3.13 -14.27
C LYS A 331 10.43 -3.86 -13.07
N GLY A 332 11.18 -3.12 -12.25
CA GLY A 332 11.88 -3.65 -11.08
C GLY A 332 12.95 -4.69 -11.41
N PHE A 333 13.38 -4.78 -12.68
CA PHE A 333 14.34 -5.78 -13.16
C PHE A 333 13.87 -7.23 -12.98
N PHE A 334 12.57 -7.44 -12.82
CA PHE A 334 12.00 -8.76 -12.67
C PHE A 334 11.75 -9.45 -14.03
N PRO A 335 11.93 -10.78 -14.11
CA PRO A 335 11.66 -11.55 -15.34
C PRO A 335 10.19 -11.51 -15.80
N SER A 336 9.25 -11.33 -14.88
CA SER A 336 7.81 -11.29 -15.15
C SER A 336 7.10 -10.26 -14.28
N ASP A 337 5.92 -9.82 -14.73
CA ASP A 337 5.06 -8.88 -13.99
C ASP A 337 4.65 -9.46 -12.62
N SER A 338 4.29 -10.75 -12.58
CA SER A 338 3.85 -11.46 -11.37
C SER A 338 4.99 -12.07 -10.54
N TYR A 339 6.26 -11.78 -10.85
CA TYR A 339 7.42 -12.51 -10.32
C TYR A 339 7.39 -12.73 -8.80
N LEU A 340 7.07 -11.70 -8.02
CA LEU A 340 7.04 -11.80 -6.56
C LEU A 340 5.90 -12.69 -6.03
N LEU A 341 4.75 -12.74 -6.72
CA LEU A 341 3.67 -13.66 -6.35
C LEU A 341 3.99 -15.10 -6.79
N ASP A 342 4.56 -15.26 -7.98
CA ASP A 342 4.89 -16.57 -8.55
C ASP A 342 5.94 -17.32 -7.69
N ASN A 343 6.77 -16.59 -6.95
CA ASN A 343 7.83 -17.13 -6.10
C ASN A 343 7.44 -17.25 -4.61
N ILE A 344 6.18 -17.03 -4.25
CA ILE A 344 5.76 -16.97 -2.85
C ILE A 344 6.01 -18.28 -2.07
N GLU A 345 5.87 -19.43 -2.75
CA GLU A 345 6.06 -20.77 -2.17
C GLU A 345 7.44 -20.93 -1.51
N LYS A 346 8.46 -20.22 -2.02
CA LYS A 346 9.82 -20.25 -1.45
C LYS A 346 9.88 -19.74 -0.02
N ILE A 347 8.95 -18.88 0.38
CA ILE A 347 8.98 -18.18 1.68
C ILE A 347 7.74 -18.44 2.55
N ARG A 348 6.78 -19.26 2.10
CA ARG A 348 5.53 -19.50 2.86
C ARG A 348 5.75 -20.03 4.27
N HIS A 349 6.86 -20.72 4.49
CA HIS A 349 7.27 -21.27 5.77
C HIS A 349 7.80 -20.22 6.77
N ILE A 350 8.16 -19.03 6.30
CA ILE A 350 8.69 -17.93 7.13
C ILE A 350 7.51 -17.25 7.82
N LYS A 351 7.65 -16.98 9.13
CA LYS A 351 6.61 -16.23 9.85
C LYS A 351 6.57 -14.79 9.36
N ALA A 352 5.41 -14.37 8.84
CA ALA A 352 5.23 -13.06 8.23
C ALA A 352 4.01 -12.32 8.76
N PHE A 353 4.12 -11.00 8.87
CA PHE A 353 3.04 -10.06 9.15
C PHE A 353 2.93 -9.05 8.01
N ILE A 354 1.72 -8.82 7.52
CA ILE A 354 1.41 -7.85 6.47
C ILE A 354 0.45 -6.80 7.05
N VAL A 355 0.87 -5.54 7.07
CA VAL A 355 0.07 -4.40 7.53
C VAL A 355 -0.27 -3.51 6.35
N GLN A 356 -1.55 -3.26 6.09
CA GLN A 356 -1.99 -2.46 4.94
C GLN A 356 -3.02 -1.41 5.35
N GLY A 357 -2.83 -0.17 4.91
CA GLY A 357 -3.85 0.88 5.01
C GLY A 357 -4.98 0.62 4.02
N ARG A 358 -6.24 0.71 4.47
CA ARG A 358 -7.41 0.53 3.59
C ARG A 358 -7.44 1.53 2.44
N TYR A 359 -7.03 2.78 2.72
CA TYR A 359 -7.04 3.89 1.78
C TYR A 359 -5.62 4.23 1.30
N ASP A 360 -4.72 3.26 1.30
CA ASP A 360 -3.41 3.38 0.68
C ASP A 360 -3.59 3.59 -0.84
N VAL A 361 -3.31 4.82 -1.29
CA VAL A 361 -3.42 5.20 -2.70
C VAL A 361 -2.10 5.10 -3.46
N CYS A 362 -0.96 5.06 -2.77
CA CYS A 362 0.35 4.85 -3.39
C CYS A 362 0.51 3.39 -3.79
N CYS A 363 0.20 2.48 -2.87
CA CYS A 363 0.25 1.03 -3.06
C CYS A 363 -1.16 0.48 -2.83
N PRO A 364 -2.01 0.41 -3.88
CA PRO A 364 -3.42 0.13 -3.72
C PRO A 364 -3.65 -1.23 -3.05
N MET A 365 -4.62 -1.26 -2.13
CA MET A 365 -5.03 -2.42 -1.31
C MET A 365 -5.16 -3.75 -2.09
N MET A 366 -5.42 -3.69 -3.40
CA MET A 366 -5.44 -4.88 -4.28
C MET A 366 -4.15 -5.71 -4.20
N SER A 367 -2.98 -5.09 -4.02
CA SER A 367 -1.69 -5.78 -3.96
C SER A 367 -1.53 -6.59 -2.70
N ALA A 368 -1.83 -5.98 -1.55
CA ALA A 368 -1.82 -6.68 -0.27
C ALA A 368 -2.85 -7.82 -0.23
N TRP A 369 -4.03 -7.60 -0.83
CA TRP A 369 -5.05 -8.64 -0.95
C TRP A 369 -4.61 -9.82 -1.83
N ASP A 370 -3.95 -9.54 -2.96
CA ASP A 370 -3.40 -10.58 -3.83
C ASP A 370 -2.29 -11.37 -3.13
N LEU A 371 -1.39 -10.70 -2.40
CA LEU A 371 -0.34 -11.34 -1.62
C LEU A 371 -0.92 -12.20 -0.49
N HIS A 372 -1.90 -11.69 0.27
CA HIS A 372 -2.57 -12.43 1.33
C HIS A 372 -3.23 -13.73 0.83
N LYS A 373 -3.88 -13.70 -0.35
CA LYS A 373 -4.44 -14.92 -0.96
C LYS A 373 -3.37 -15.93 -1.36
N ALA A 374 -2.22 -15.44 -1.84
CA ALA A 374 -1.11 -16.28 -2.26
C ALA A 374 -0.28 -16.81 -1.07
N TRP A 375 -0.35 -16.14 0.08
CA TRP A 375 0.39 -16.45 1.30
C TRP A 375 -0.55 -16.56 2.52
N PRO A 376 -1.38 -17.60 2.60
CA PRO A 376 -2.38 -17.75 3.66
C PRO A 376 -1.78 -17.93 5.07
N GLU A 377 -0.51 -18.29 5.20
CA GLU A 377 0.21 -18.41 6.49
C GLU A 377 0.58 -17.05 7.11
N ALA A 378 0.63 -15.98 6.30
CA ALA A 378 0.97 -14.65 6.78
C ALA A 378 -0.19 -14.04 7.57
N ASP A 379 0.12 -13.44 8.72
CA ASP A 379 -0.85 -12.65 9.48
C ASP A 379 -1.15 -11.36 8.70
N PHE A 380 -2.42 -11.16 8.36
CA PHE A 380 -2.84 -10.02 7.54
C PHE A 380 -3.70 -9.04 8.33
N MET A 381 -3.22 -7.80 8.44
CA MET A 381 -3.87 -6.71 9.16
C MET A 381 -4.20 -5.57 8.20
N ILE A 382 -5.49 -5.19 8.18
CA ILE A 382 -5.97 -4.03 7.44
C ILE A 382 -6.31 -2.93 8.44
N VAL A 383 -5.63 -1.80 8.34
CA VAL A 383 -5.92 -0.62 9.14
C VAL A 383 -7.04 0.17 8.44
N PRO A 384 -8.23 0.29 9.05
CA PRO A 384 -9.44 0.73 8.35
C PRO A 384 -9.43 2.20 7.94
N ASP A 385 -8.66 3.04 8.65
CA ASP A 385 -8.64 4.50 8.56
C ASP A 385 -7.22 5.05 8.34
N ALA A 386 -6.41 4.35 7.54
CA ALA A 386 -5.05 4.78 7.22
C ALA A 386 -4.76 4.80 5.71
N GLY A 387 -3.86 5.73 5.34
CA GLY A 387 -3.25 5.83 4.02
C GLY A 387 -2.01 4.92 3.89
N HIS A 388 -1.00 5.41 3.17
CA HIS A 388 0.19 4.62 2.82
C HIS A 388 1.26 4.62 3.93
N SER A 389 1.54 5.79 4.51
CA SER A 389 2.72 6.06 5.34
C SER A 389 2.82 5.13 6.55
N ALA A 390 4.06 4.69 6.85
CA ALA A 390 4.34 3.92 8.07
C ALA A 390 4.06 4.70 9.36
N ASN A 391 3.96 6.03 9.27
CA ASN A 391 3.70 6.91 10.40
C ASN A 391 2.22 7.24 10.59
N GLU A 392 1.31 6.68 9.78
CA GLU A 392 -0.11 6.70 10.09
C GLU A 392 -0.33 6.06 11.48
N PRO A 393 -1.10 6.66 12.40
CA PRO A 393 -1.18 6.19 13.78
C PRO A 393 -1.53 4.69 13.89
N GLY A 394 -2.51 4.23 13.13
CA GLY A 394 -2.90 2.81 13.12
C GLY A 394 -1.86 1.90 12.46
N ILE A 395 -1.17 2.37 11.42
CA ILE A 395 -0.11 1.59 10.76
C ILE A 395 1.09 1.45 11.70
N ALA A 396 1.54 2.55 12.30
CA ALA A 396 2.67 2.53 13.23
C ALA A 396 2.40 1.59 14.41
N ALA A 397 1.18 1.63 14.95
CA ALA A 397 0.74 0.76 16.02
C ALA A 397 0.81 -0.73 15.65
N GLU A 398 0.30 -1.09 14.47
CA GLU A 398 0.30 -2.49 14.02
C GLU A 398 1.69 -2.98 13.61
N LEU A 399 2.59 -2.09 13.15
CA LEU A 399 3.99 -2.45 12.89
C LEU A 399 4.77 -2.75 14.18
N VAL A 400 4.58 -1.95 15.24
CA VAL A 400 5.13 -2.26 16.56
C VAL A 400 4.57 -3.58 17.08
N ALA A 401 3.25 -3.79 16.96
CA ALA A 401 2.62 -5.03 17.39
C ALA A 401 3.13 -6.25 16.64
N ALA A 402 3.37 -6.13 15.33
CA ALA A 402 3.93 -7.21 14.52
C ALA A 402 5.33 -7.61 15.00
N ASN A 403 6.21 -6.63 15.26
CA ASN A 403 7.54 -6.88 15.82
C ASN A 403 7.46 -7.52 17.21
N GLU A 404 6.57 -7.04 18.09
CA GLU A 404 6.41 -7.64 19.42
C GLU A 404 5.89 -9.08 19.38
N LYS A 405 4.96 -9.39 18.48
CA LYS A 405 4.50 -10.77 18.25
C LYS A 405 5.65 -11.66 17.76
N LEU A 406 6.45 -11.17 16.82
CA LEU A 406 7.58 -11.92 16.25
C LEU A 406 8.67 -12.18 17.31
N LYS A 407 9.04 -11.15 18.08
CA LYS A 407 9.88 -11.25 19.28
C LYS A 407 9.38 -12.31 20.25
N ASN A 408 8.08 -12.34 20.55
CA ASN A 408 7.50 -13.33 21.47
C ASN A 408 7.62 -14.76 20.93
N ILE A 409 7.41 -14.95 19.62
CA ILE A 409 7.60 -16.25 18.95
C ILE A 409 9.07 -16.69 19.03
N ILE A 410 10.01 -15.79 18.73
CA ILE A 410 11.45 -16.09 18.82
C ILE A 410 11.83 -16.49 20.25
N LYS A 411 11.39 -15.73 21.26
CA LYS A 411 11.67 -16.04 22.67
C LYS A 411 11.13 -17.39 23.12
N GLN A 412 9.98 -17.82 22.59
CA GLN A 412 9.39 -19.13 22.91
C GLN A 412 10.14 -20.29 22.26
N ASN A 413 10.76 -20.07 21.11
CA ASN A 413 11.54 -21.07 20.37
C ASN A 413 12.99 -21.20 20.86
N LEU A 414 13.48 -20.28 21.69
CA LEU A 414 14.78 -20.43 22.33
C LEU A 414 14.73 -21.59 23.35
N PRO A 415 15.76 -22.45 23.41
CA PRO A 415 15.84 -23.48 24.42
C PRO A 415 15.76 -22.82 25.80
N GLN A 416 14.73 -23.16 26.59
CA GLN A 416 14.66 -22.76 27.99
C GLN A 416 15.90 -23.33 28.67
N VAL A 417 16.85 -22.48 29.05
CA VAL A 417 17.99 -22.91 29.86
C VAL A 417 17.41 -23.38 31.18
N GLY A 418 17.30 -24.71 31.33
CA GLY A 418 16.78 -25.32 32.53
C GLY A 418 17.60 -24.81 33.72
N HIS A 419 16.94 -24.12 34.65
CA HIS A 419 17.46 -23.99 35.99
C HIS A 419 17.63 -25.40 36.54
N ALA A 420 18.86 -25.91 36.49
CA ALA A 420 19.29 -27.02 37.32
C ALA A 420 19.11 -26.55 38.76
N SER A 421 17.96 -26.88 39.34
CA SER A 421 17.71 -26.78 40.77
C SER A 421 18.65 -27.80 41.42
N THR A 422 19.80 -27.32 41.89
CA THR A 422 20.60 -28.07 42.85
C THR A 422 19.82 -28.14 44.16
N HIS A 423 19.22 -29.29 44.44
CA HIS A 423 18.79 -29.70 45.77
C HIS A 423 19.63 -30.86 46.24
#